data_AF-A0A6M4FRB2-F1
#
_entry.id   AF-A0A6M4FRB2-F1
#
_cell.length_a   1.000
_cell.length_b   1.000
_cell.length_c   1.000
_cell.angle_alpha   90.00
_cell.angle_beta   90.00
_cell.angle_gamma   90.00
#
_symmetry.space_group_name_H-M   'P 1'
#
loop_
_entity.id
_entity.type
_entity.pdbx_description
1 polymer ?
#
loop_
_entity_poly.entity_id
_entity_poly.type
_entity_poly.pdbx_seq_one_letter_code
_entity_poly.pdbx_strand_id
1 'polypeptide(L)'
;MTPAERLLLAAKRCEIDNLEHLATTCEIVGDISRFIHALQKERGASNIYLASCGERFATRREERIVESLRNEQAIRQRPRNRITLADDPSYNRYRQEVLRFLYEKQRKVENITERRKADSAKEKQVAHA
;
A
#
# COMPACT_ATOMS: atom_id res chain seq x y z
N MET A 1 1.59 -13.98 -25.43
CA MET A 1 0.94 -13.02 -24.52
C MET A 1 1.06 -11.62 -25.11
N THR A 2 -0.06 -10.94 -25.34
CA THR A 2 -0.10 -9.59 -25.91
C THR A 2 0.33 -8.53 -24.88
N PRO A 3 0.75 -7.31 -25.31
CA PRO A 3 1.04 -6.22 -24.37
C PRO A 3 -0.15 -5.89 -23.47
N ALA A 4 -1.38 -5.94 -23.99
CA ALA A 4 -2.60 -5.69 -23.21
C ALA A 4 -2.82 -6.77 -22.13
N GLU A 5 -2.64 -8.05 -22.47
CA GLU A 5 -2.71 -9.15 -21.49
C GLU A 5 -1.66 -8.99 -20.37
N ARG A 6 -0.43 -8.60 -20.71
CA ARG A 6 0.63 -8.38 -19.70
C ARG A 6 0.27 -7.25 -18.74
N LEU A 7 -0.27 -6.16 -19.25
CA LEU A 7 -0.72 -5.03 -18.42
C LEU A 7 -1.90 -5.41 -17.53
N LEU A 8 -2.85 -6.19 -18.04
CA LEU A 8 -3.98 -6.66 -17.24
C LEU A 8 -3.51 -7.61 -16.13
N LEU A 9 -2.59 -8.54 -16.44
CA LEU A 9 -1.99 -9.42 -15.43
C LEU A 9 -1.20 -8.63 -14.39
N ALA A 10 -0.44 -7.64 -14.82
CA ALA A 10 0.30 -6.73 -13.93
C ALA A 10 -0.63 -5.96 -12.99
N ALA A 11 -1.72 -5.40 -13.52
CA ALA A 11 -2.72 -4.70 -12.72
C ALA A 11 -3.34 -5.63 -11.67
N LYS A 12 -3.66 -6.88 -12.04
CA LYS A 12 -4.19 -7.87 -11.10
C LYS A 12 -3.21 -8.27 -10.01
N ARG A 13 -1.92 -8.39 -10.34
CA ARG A 13 -0.87 -8.63 -9.33
C ARG A 13 -0.73 -7.45 -8.37
N CYS A 14 -0.66 -6.23 -8.90
CA CYS A 14 -0.60 -5.02 -8.07
C CYS A 14 -1.83 -4.85 -7.16
N GLU A 15 -3.01 -5.25 -7.63
CA GLU A 15 -4.24 -5.27 -6.82
C GLU A 15 -4.14 -6.28 -5.67
N ILE A 16 -3.62 -7.49 -5.92
CA ILE A 16 -3.35 -8.50 -4.89
C ILE A 16 -2.36 -7.96 -3.86
N ASP A 17 -1.20 -7.48 -4.33
CA ASP A 17 -0.14 -6.96 -3.45
C ASP A 17 -0.68 -5.84 -2.55
N ASN A 18 -1.46 -4.91 -3.12
CA ASN A 18 -2.07 -3.82 -2.36
C ASN A 18 -3.07 -4.31 -1.30
N LEU A 19 -3.86 -5.34 -1.60
CA LEU A 19 -4.79 -5.94 -0.63
C LEU A 19 -4.03 -6.65 0.50
N GLU A 20 -2.93 -7.35 0.19
CA GLU A 20 -2.06 -7.97 1.20
C GLU A 20 -1.41 -6.93 2.11
N HIS A 21 -0.97 -5.80 1.55
CA HIS A 21 -0.45 -4.67 2.32
C HIS A 21 -1.52 -4.03 3.20
N LEU A 22 -2.73 -3.87 2.70
CA LEU A 22 -3.86 -3.36 3.49
C LEU A 22 -4.17 -4.30 4.65
N ALA A 23 -4.25 -5.60 4.40
CA ALA A 23 -4.48 -6.61 5.43
C ALA A 23 -3.40 -6.53 6.53
N THR A 24 -2.12 -6.50 6.14
CA THR A 24 -1.00 -6.33 7.07
C THR A 24 -1.12 -5.05 7.89
N THR A 25 -1.53 -3.94 7.26
CA THR A 25 -1.72 -2.66 7.93
C THR A 25 -2.86 -2.72 8.94
N CYS A 26 -3.99 -3.35 8.58
CA CYS A 26 -5.12 -3.55 9.48
C CYS A 26 -4.73 -4.38 10.71
N GLU A 27 -3.91 -5.41 10.55
CA GLU A 27 -3.39 -6.18 11.68
C GLU A 27 -2.53 -5.34 12.62
N ILE A 28 -1.63 -4.50 12.07
CA ILE A 28 -0.78 -3.58 12.85
C ILE A 28 -1.66 -2.62 13.65
N VAL A 29 -2.67 -2.02 13.02
CA VAL A 29 -3.62 -1.12 13.70
C VAL A 29 -4.36 -1.87 14.81
N GLY A 30 -4.75 -3.13 14.56
CA GLY A 30 -5.36 -4.00 15.56
C GLY A 30 -4.46 -4.26 16.77
N ASP A 31 -3.17 -4.55 16.56
CA ASP A 31 -2.21 -4.73 17.65
C ASP A 31 -1.98 -3.44 18.45
N ILE A 32 -1.83 -2.31 17.77
CA ILE A 32 -1.70 -1.00 18.42
C ILE A 32 -2.93 -0.69 19.26
N SER A 33 -4.12 -0.95 18.75
CA SER A 33 -5.38 -0.78 19.50
C SER A 33 -5.38 -1.65 20.76
N ARG A 34 -5.05 -2.94 20.66
CA ARG A 34 -4.93 -3.84 21.83
C ARG A 34 -3.92 -3.33 22.85
N PHE A 35 -2.77 -2.85 22.40
CA PHE A 35 -1.75 -2.29 23.29
C PHE A 35 -2.22 -1.04 24.00
N ILE A 36 -2.85 -0.10 23.28
CA ILE A 36 -3.45 1.11 23.88
C ILE A 36 -4.49 0.72 24.94
N HIS A 37 -5.36 -0.25 24.65
CA HIS A 37 -6.33 -0.73 25.64
C HIS A 37 -5.66 -1.32 26.88
N ALA A 38 -4.58 -2.09 26.74
CA ALA A 38 -3.84 -2.61 27.89
C ALA A 38 -3.19 -1.49 28.71
N LEU A 39 -2.55 -0.51 28.07
CA LEU A 39 -1.97 0.66 28.74
C LEU A 39 -3.03 1.48 29.49
N GLN A 40 -4.21 1.66 28.90
CA GLN A 40 -5.32 2.36 29.57
C GLN A 40 -5.76 1.63 30.84
N LYS A 41 -5.87 0.30 30.81
CA LYS A 41 -6.20 -0.51 32.00
C LYS A 41 -5.10 -0.44 33.05
N GLU A 42 -3.83 -0.55 32.66
CA GLU A 42 -2.68 -0.44 33.56
C GLU A 42 -2.63 0.93 34.24
N ARG A 43 -2.83 2.02 33.46
CA ARG A 43 -2.91 3.38 33.98
C ARG A 43 -4.04 3.51 35.01
N GLY A 44 -5.22 2.96 34.70
CA GLY A 44 -6.35 2.97 35.61
C GLY A 44 -6.06 2.23 36.93
N ALA A 45 -5.46 1.04 36.85
CA ALA A 45 -5.08 0.26 38.02
C ALA A 45 -3.99 0.96 38.85
N SER A 46 -2.98 1.53 38.19
CA SER A 46 -1.91 2.28 38.84
C SER A 46 -2.42 3.53 39.55
N ASN A 47 -3.37 4.27 38.96
CA ASN A 47 -3.97 5.42 39.63
C ASN A 47 -4.72 5.03 40.90
N ILE A 48 -5.51 3.94 40.89
CA ILE A 48 -6.21 3.47 42.08
C ILE A 48 -5.22 3.02 43.16
N TYR A 49 -4.17 2.30 42.76
CA TYR A 49 -3.11 1.86 43.68
C TYR A 49 -2.42 3.05 44.36
N LEU A 50 -1.99 4.04 43.59
CA LEU A 50 -1.33 5.23 44.14
C LEU A 50 -2.26 6.08 45.00
N ALA A 51 -3.51 6.32 44.55
CA ALA A 51 -4.49 7.10 45.30
C ALA A 51 -4.94 6.43 46.61
N SER A 52 -4.75 5.11 46.72
CA SER A 52 -5.01 4.35 47.93
C SER A 52 -3.75 4.08 48.76
N CYS A 53 -2.64 4.77 48.47
CA CYS A 53 -1.35 4.58 49.14
C CYS A 53 -0.84 3.13 49.13
N GLY A 54 -1.21 2.36 48.10
CA GLY A 54 -0.81 0.96 47.92
C GLY A 54 -1.79 -0.09 48.47
N GLU A 55 -2.87 0.32 49.12
CA GLU A 55 -3.80 -0.60 49.79
C GLU A 55 -4.74 -1.33 48.81
N ARG A 56 -5.03 -0.74 47.65
CA ARG A 56 -6.01 -1.29 46.69
C ARG A 56 -5.34 -1.58 45.36
N PHE A 57 -5.80 -2.64 44.69
CA PHE A 57 -5.43 -2.97 43.30
C PHE A 57 -3.96 -3.38 43.08
N ALA A 58 -3.20 -3.73 44.12
CA ALA A 58 -1.80 -4.20 44.00
C ALA A 58 -1.65 -5.34 42.97
N THR A 59 -2.36 -6.46 43.19
CA THR A 59 -2.32 -7.64 42.29
C THR A 59 -2.86 -7.31 40.89
N ARG A 60 -3.98 -6.58 40.80
CA ARG A 60 -4.56 -6.19 39.50
C ARG A 60 -3.60 -5.32 38.70
N ARG A 61 -2.82 -4.44 39.35
CA ARG A 61 -1.83 -3.62 38.69
C ARG A 61 -0.73 -4.49 38.07
N GLU A 62 -0.21 -5.46 38.80
CA GLU A 62 0.80 -6.40 38.30
C GLU A 62 0.29 -7.19 37.09
N GLU A 63 -0.93 -7.71 37.15
CA GLU A 63 -1.57 -8.39 36.00
C GLU A 63 -1.65 -7.48 34.76
N ARG A 64 -1.99 -6.20 34.94
CA ARG A 64 -2.07 -5.24 33.83
C ARG A 64 -0.71 -4.86 33.26
N ILE A 65 0.32 -4.78 34.10
CA ILE A 65 1.71 -4.56 33.65
C ILE A 65 2.17 -5.75 32.79
N VAL A 66 1.86 -6.97 33.21
CA VAL A 66 2.20 -8.16 32.41
C VAL A 66 1.43 -8.16 31.08
N GLU A 67 0.14 -7.79 31.08
CA GLU A 67 -0.66 -7.66 29.86
C GLU A 67 -0.09 -6.60 28.89
N SER A 68 0.29 -5.43 29.40
CA SER A 68 0.83 -4.34 28.57
C SER A 68 2.19 -4.71 27.97
N LEU A 69 3.10 -5.31 28.75
CA LEU A 69 4.41 -5.78 28.30
C LEU A 69 4.28 -6.85 27.20
N ARG A 70 3.31 -7.77 27.35
CA ARG A 70 3.02 -8.80 26.34
C ARG A 70 2.59 -8.18 25.01
N ASN A 71 1.71 -7.19 25.06
CA ASN A 71 1.22 -6.50 23.87
C ASN A 71 2.32 -5.64 23.22
N GLU A 72 3.18 -5.01 24.03
CA GLU A 72 4.35 -4.30 23.53
C GLU A 72 5.29 -5.26 22.77
N GLN A 73 5.57 -6.43 23.34
CA GLN A 73 6.44 -7.43 22.72
C GLN A 73 5.87 -7.93 21.38
N ALA A 74 4.55 -8.14 21.29
CA ALA A 74 3.89 -8.50 20.04
C ALA A 74 4.10 -7.45 18.94
N ILE A 75 3.99 -6.16 19.28
CA ILE A 75 4.24 -5.07 18.32
C ILE A 75 5.72 -5.02 17.91
N ARG A 76 6.65 -5.18 18.86
CA ARG A 76 8.09 -5.12 18.59
C ARG A 76 8.61 -6.24 17.69
N GLN A 77 7.96 -7.41 17.72
CA GLN A 77 8.31 -8.54 16.86
C GLN A 77 7.88 -8.32 15.40
N ARG A 78 7.01 -7.34 15.11
CA ARG A 78 6.58 -7.10 13.73
C ARG A 78 7.72 -6.53 12.86
N PRO A 79 7.90 -7.04 11.63
CA PRO A 79 8.82 -6.45 10.67
C PRO A 79 8.43 -4.99 10.38
N ARG A 80 9.38 -4.05 10.46
CA ARG A 80 9.16 -2.64 10.08
C ARG A 80 9.15 -2.49 8.54
N ASN A 81 8.22 -3.17 7.87
CA ASN A 81 8.13 -3.27 6.41
C ASN A 81 7.34 -2.13 5.74
N ARG A 82 7.22 -0.95 6.36
CA ARG A 82 6.50 0.18 5.72
C ARG A 82 7.32 0.90 4.66
N ILE A 83 8.65 0.91 4.79
CA ILE A 83 9.54 1.67 3.89
C ILE A 83 9.80 0.90 2.57
N THR A 84 9.62 -0.43 2.57
CA THR A 84 9.94 -1.30 1.43
C THR A 84 9.01 -1.13 0.22
N LEU A 85 7.83 -0.52 0.37
CA LEU A 85 6.88 -0.36 -0.75
C LEU A 85 7.30 0.73 -1.74
N ALA A 86 8.04 1.74 -1.28
CA ALA A 86 8.51 2.82 -2.16
C ALA A 86 9.52 2.32 -3.22
N ASP A 87 10.21 1.21 -2.93
CA ASP A 87 11.24 0.62 -3.78
C ASP A 87 10.78 -0.69 -4.44
N ASP A 88 9.48 -1.01 -4.46
CA ASP A 88 8.99 -2.28 -5.03
C ASP A 88 9.43 -2.44 -6.50
N PRO A 89 10.33 -3.41 -6.80
CA PRO A 89 10.82 -3.64 -8.15
C PRO A 89 9.70 -4.04 -9.13
N SER A 90 8.64 -4.68 -8.64
CA SER A 90 7.48 -5.08 -9.44
C SER A 90 6.69 -3.87 -9.88
N TYR A 91 6.38 -2.96 -8.96
CA TYR A 91 5.72 -1.68 -9.27
C TYR A 91 6.50 -0.89 -10.32
N ASN A 92 7.81 -0.72 -10.11
CA ASN A 92 8.68 0.01 -11.03
C ASN A 92 8.72 -0.61 -12.43
N ARG A 93 8.79 -1.94 -12.51
CA ARG A 93 8.75 -2.66 -13.78
C ARG A 93 7.40 -2.49 -14.48
N TYR A 94 6.28 -2.63 -13.78
CA TYR A 94 4.96 -2.46 -14.38
C TYR A 94 4.73 -1.03 -14.86
N ARG A 95 5.22 -0.03 -14.11
CA ARG A 95 5.21 1.38 -14.54
C ARG A 95 5.91 1.56 -15.89
N GLN A 96 7.08 0.95 -16.08
CA GLN A 96 7.81 0.99 -17.34
C GLN A 96 7.07 0.27 -18.48
N GLU A 97 6.44 -0.87 -18.19
CA GLU A 97 5.64 -1.60 -19.19
C GLU A 97 4.41 -0.80 -19.66
N VAL A 98 3.71 -0.12 -18.75
CA VAL A 98 2.58 0.78 -19.06
C VAL A 98 3.05 1.93 -19.94
N LEU A 99 4.12 2.62 -19.55
CA LEU A 99 4.66 3.76 -20.30
C LEU A 99 5.07 3.36 -21.72
N ARG A 100 5.76 2.21 -21.87
CA ARG A 100 6.12 1.67 -23.17
C ARG A 100 4.89 1.37 -24.03
N PHE A 101 3.86 0.76 -23.46
CA PHE A 101 2.62 0.47 -24.18
C PHE A 101 1.90 1.74 -24.63
N LEU A 102 1.77 2.74 -23.75
CA LEU A 102 1.14 4.02 -24.07
C LEU A 102 1.90 4.72 -25.20
N TYR A 103 3.24 4.73 -25.13
CA TYR A 103 4.08 5.29 -26.18
C TYR A 103 3.92 4.55 -27.52
N GLU A 104 3.93 3.21 -27.52
CA GLU A 104 3.71 2.41 -28.72
C GLU A 104 2.33 2.67 -29.35
N LYS A 105 1.29 2.86 -28.54
CA LYS A 105 -0.06 3.16 -29.02
C LYS A 105 -0.16 4.59 -29.57
N GLN A 106 0.41 5.56 -28.88
CA GLN A 106 0.42 6.96 -29.31
C GLN A 106 1.22 7.13 -30.61
N ARG A 107 2.41 6.52 -30.70
CA ARG A 107 3.22 6.50 -31.93
C ARG A 107 2.46 5.91 -33.11
N LYS A 108 1.69 4.83 -32.92
CA LYS A 108 0.86 4.24 -33.99
C LYS A 108 -0.25 5.19 -34.46
N VAL A 109 -0.87 5.95 -33.55
CA VAL A 109 -1.90 6.94 -33.90
C VAL A 109 -1.31 8.14 -34.65
N GLU A 110 -0.16 8.65 -34.22
CA GLU A 110 0.56 9.74 -34.90
C GLU A 110 0.93 9.34 -36.33
N ASN A 111 1.53 8.16 -36.52
CA ASN A 111 1.87 7.65 -37.86
C ASN A 111 0.65 7.50 -38.79
N ILE A 112 -0.50 7.03 -38.27
CA ILE A 112 -1.74 6.94 -39.07
C ILE A 112 -2.25 8.32 -39.47
N THR A 113 -2.13 9.29 -38.57
CA THR A 113 -2.62 10.66 -38.77
C THR A 113 -1.76 11.42 -39.78
N GLU A 114 -0.44 11.27 -39.70
CA GLU A 114 0.51 11.81 -40.69
C GLU A 114 0.29 11.20 -42.08
N ARG A 115 0.09 9.89 -42.16
CA ARG A 115 -0.16 9.20 -43.43
C ARG A 115 -1.47 9.66 -44.07
N ARG A 116 -2.55 9.79 -43.29
CA ARG A 116 -3.83 10.37 -43.77
C ARG A 116 -3.69 11.81 -44.25
N LYS A 117 -2.90 12.64 -43.55
CA LYS A 117 -2.62 14.02 -43.99
C LYS A 117 -1.82 14.06 -45.29
N ALA A 118 -0.84 13.16 -45.46
CA ALA A 118 -0.05 13.07 -46.70
C ALA A 118 -0.89 12.60 -47.90
N ASP A 119 -1.79 11.64 -47.69
CA ASP A 119 -2.67 11.13 -48.75
C ASP A 119 -3.68 12.19 -49.20
N SER A 120 -4.28 12.93 -48.26
CA SER A 120 -5.22 14.02 -48.57
C SER A 120 -4.56 15.30 -49.10
N ALA A 121 -3.26 15.51 -48.86
CA ALA A 121 -2.46 16.54 -49.52
C ALA A 121 -2.14 16.18 -50.99
N LYS A 122 -1.86 14.89 -51.28
CA LYS A 122 -1.65 14.40 -52.65
C LYS A 122 -2.91 14.49 -53.50
N GLU A 123 -4.07 14.13 -52.96
CA GLU A 123 -5.36 14.25 -53.68
C GLU A 123 -5.68 15.70 -54.07
N LYS A 124 -5.40 16.68 -53.20
CA LYS A 124 -5.60 18.11 -53.51
C LYS A 124 -4.64 18.65 -54.56
N GLN A 125 -3.45 18.07 -54.69
CA GLN A 125 -2.47 18.45 -55.71
C GLN A 125 -2.81 17.89 -57.09
N VAL A 126 -3.44 16.71 -57.15
CA VAL A 126 -3.88 16.08 -58.41
C VAL A 126 -5.19 16.68 -58.93
N ALA A 127 -6.05 17.18 -58.05
CA ALA A 127 -7.32 17.85 -58.43
C ALA A 127 -7.15 19.31 -58.90
N HIS A 128 -5.94 19.88 -58.82
CA HIS A 128 -5.64 21.26 -59.27
C HIS A 128 -4.64 21.31 -60.44
N ALA A 129 -4.38 20.16 -61.07
CA ALA A 129 -3.66 20.03 -62.34
C ALA A 129 -4.65 19.61 -63.43
#